data_AF-A0A0W0WIQ0-F1
#
_entry.id   AF-A0A0W0WIQ0-F1
#
_cell.length_a   1.000
_cell.length_b   1.000
_cell.length_c   1.000
_cell.angle_alpha   90.00
_cell.angle_beta   90.00
_cell.angle_gamma   90.00
#
_symmetry.space_group_name_H-M   'P 1'
#
loop_
_entity.id
_entity.type
_entity.pdbx_description
1 polymer ?
#
loop_
_entity_poly.entity_id
_entity_poly.type
_entity_poly.pdbx_seq_one_letter_code
_entity_poly.pdbx_strand_id
1 'polypeptide(L)'
;MTQIKVFTLLLPKFGKKQGFKKNSNQIVSKKRNKRGSKLKHLAFFALLYFPMFSANANSNFASVQFVVDVANALRKEFNVGFQAMQTQVNNVFNQLSTNVSAQITSINQELKRDLEPLKEQINNLPIRSHHIGDRIEGGVVFFVDASLQHGLVASLDDVHEGIEWRNGESGDRLINAAGLGVGAGETNTRLIIAQQTVDQQDGQYAALLAANYQVTAQGASCSALSNHELCYGGWFLPSLQELSLLLTNLKQTPVGHRPEGTYWSSTEGNFTQSWALDSNQAEPLLLDKAVLGKIRAIRKF
;
A
#
# COMPACT_ATOMS: atom_id res chain seq x y z
N MET A 1 17.53 33.54 34.64
CA MET A 1 18.27 33.15 33.42
C MET A 1 18.25 31.62 33.39
N THR A 2 17.98 30.92 32.29
CA THR A 2 17.93 31.33 30.86
C THR A 2 16.67 30.73 30.20
N GLN A 3 16.08 31.41 29.21
CA GLN A 3 14.92 30.87 28.48
C GLN A 3 15.33 29.95 27.32
N ILE A 4 14.59 28.85 27.16
CA ILE A 4 14.54 28.08 25.92
C ILE A 4 13.11 28.16 25.40
N LYS A 5 12.94 28.71 24.19
CA LYS A 5 11.65 28.80 23.50
C LYS A 5 11.47 27.57 22.62
N VAL A 6 10.35 26.87 22.75
CA VAL A 6 9.91 25.87 21.77
C VAL A 6 8.82 26.50 20.90
N PHE A 7 8.90 26.32 19.59
CA PHE A 7 8.11 27.03 18.60
C PHE A 7 6.76 26.33 18.34
N THR A 8 5.65 26.95 18.74
CA THR A 8 4.30 26.46 18.38
C THR A 8 3.98 26.80 16.92
N LEU A 9 3.91 25.78 16.06
CA LEU A 9 3.60 25.93 14.64
C LEU A 9 2.11 26.26 14.40
N LEU A 10 1.79 27.56 14.33
CA LEU A 10 0.46 28.06 13.99
C LEU A 10 0.26 28.09 12.46
N LEU A 11 -0.59 27.20 11.94
CA LEU A 11 -1.03 27.24 10.54
C LEU A 11 -2.12 28.32 10.34
N PRO A 12 -1.96 29.27 9.39
CA PRO A 12 -2.88 30.38 9.22
C PRO A 12 -4.12 29.98 8.40
N LYS A 13 -5.31 30.41 8.87
CA LYS A 13 -6.54 30.40 8.06
C LYS A 13 -6.51 31.55 7.05
N PHE A 14 -6.58 31.24 5.76
CA PHE A 14 -6.88 32.20 4.69
C PHE A 14 -7.98 31.67 3.77
N GLY A 15 -8.72 32.56 3.09
CA GLY A 15 -9.83 32.16 2.23
C GLY A 15 -10.11 33.09 1.05
N LYS A 16 -10.78 32.51 0.05
CA LYS A 16 -11.59 33.13 -1.02
C LYS A 16 -10.98 34.26 -1.87
N LYS A 17 -10.58 33.92 -3.11
CA LYS A 17 -10.98 34.58 -4.38
C LYS A 17 -11.33 33.45 -5.38
N GLN A 18 -12.49 33.40 -6.04
CA GLN A 18 -12.95 34.17 -7.23
C GLN A 18 -12.02 34.02 -8.44
N GLY A 19 -12.45 33.65 -9.67
CA GLY A 19 -13.78 33.27 -10.21
C GLY A 19 -13.67 32.08 -11.22
N PHE A 20 -14.61 31.75 -12.12
CA PHE A 20 -15.51 32.63 -12.91
C PHE A 20 -16.78 31.89 -13.44
N LYS A 21 -17.89 32.64 -13.59
CA LYS A 21 -19.11 32.41 -14.41
C LYS A 21 -19.59 30.98 -14.78
N LYS A 22 -20.81 30.67 -14.34
CA LYS A 22 -21.89 30.25 -15.27
C LYS A 22 -23.26 30.80 -14.83
N ASN A 23 -23.98 31.38 -15.78
CA ASN A 23 -25.40 31.76 -15.71
C ASN A 23 -26.26 30.49 -15.91
N SER A 24 -27.57 30.40 -15.60
CA SER A 24 -28.57 31.37 -15.08
C SER A 24 -29.86 30.64 -14.62
N ASN A 25 -30.78 31.38 -13.99
CA ASN A 25 -32.22 31.11 -13.89
C ASN A 25 -32.70 29.93 -13.02
N GLN A 26 -32.88 30.22 -11.72
CA GLN A 26 -34.20 30.03 -11.09
C GLN A 26 -34.73 31.41 -10.66
N ILE A 27 -36.03 31.70 -10.88
CA ILE A 27 -36.87 32.49 -9.96
C ILE A 27 -38.35 32.45 -10.39
N VAL A 28 -39.18 31.93 -9.47
CA VAL A 28 -40.56 32.33 -9.09
C VAL A 28 -41.54 32.83 -10.16
N SER A 29 -42.70 32.15 -10.26
CA SER A 29 -43.99 32.85 -10.12
C SER A 29 -45.00 32.02 -9.30
N LYS A 30 -45.64 32.64 -8.29
CA LYS A 30 -46.79 32.06 -7.57
C LYS A 30 -47.61 33.15 -6.87
N LYS A 31 -48.90 33.25 -7.22
CA LYS A 31 -50.00 34.02 -6.58
C LYS A 31 -49.86 35.56 -6.41
N ARG A 32 -50.81 36.29 -7.01
CA ARG A 32 -51.57 37.37 -6.32
C ARG A 32 -53.04 37.34 -6.78
N ASN A 33 -53.91 38.15 -6.16
CA ASN A 33 -55.35 37.83 -6.03
C ASN A 33 -56.31 38.99 -6.42
N LYS A 34 -57.60 38.65 -6.64
CA LYS A 34 -58.78 39.43 -7.07
C LYS A 34 -58.82 40.96 -6.83
N ARG A 35 -59.11 41.72 -7.91
CA ARG A 35 -59.96 42.96 -8.05
C ARG A 35 -60.01 43.35 -9.56
N GLY A 36 -61.00 44.06 -10.12
CA GLY A 36 -62.33 44.43 -9.62
C GLY A 36 -63.16 45.31 -10.61
N SER A 37 -64.48 45.06 -10.69
CA SER A 37 -65.60 45.91 -11.20
C SER A 37 -65.62 46.55 -12.61
N LYS A 38 -66.74 46.27 -13.32
CA LYS A 38 -67.61 47.14 -14.17
C LYS A 38 -67.00 48.19 -15.14
N LEU A 39 -67.41 48.08 -16.42
CA LEU A 39 -67.96 49.20 -17.20
C LEU A 39 -69.12 48.70 -18.11
N LYS A 40 -69.88 49.59 -18.76
CA LYS A 40 -71.10 49.29 -19.56
C LYS A 40 -71.22 50.20 -20.81
N HIS A 41 -72.18 49.85 -21.69
CA HIS A 41 -72.71 50.57 -22.87
C HIS A 41 -71.87 50.44 -24.17
N LEU A 42 -72.37 50.20 -25.41
CA LEU A 42 -73.70 49.97 -26.07
C LEU A 42 -74.07 51.01 -27.15
N ALA A 43 -73.80 50.65 -28.41
CA ALA A 43 -74.38 51.09 -29.71
C ALA A 43 -73.95 50.03 -30.77
N PHE A 44 -74.68 49.51 -31.78
CA PHE A 44 -76.03 49.67 -32.38
C PHE A 44 -76.08 50.45 -33.74
N PHE A 45 -76.79 49.87 -34.74
CA PHE A 45 -76.94 50.24 -36.17
C PHE A 45 -75.68 50.05 -37.08
N ALA A 46 -75.79 49.68 -38.37
CA ALA A 46 -76.94 49.38 -39.26
C ALA A 46 -76.68 48.14 -40.17
N LEU A 47 -77.62 47.82 -41.08
CA LEU A 47 -77.67 46.58 -41.89
C LEU A 47 -77.91 46.89 -43.38
N LEU A 48 -77.55 45.94 -44.27
CA LEU A 48 -77.94 45.75 -45.70
C LEU A 48 -76.97 46.22 -46.82
N TYR A 49 -77.19 45.59 -48.00
CA TYR A 49 -76.64 45.81 -49.34
C TYR A 49 -75.20 45.37 -49.69
N PHE A 50 -75.06 44.07 -49.96
CA PHE A 50 -74.39 43.56 -51.18
C PHE A 50 -75.37 43.70 -52.39
N PRO A 51 -74.96 43.64 -53.69
CA PRO A 51 -74.03 42.62 -54.20
C PRO A 51 -73.09 43.01 -55.37
N MET A 52 -72.38 41.97 -55.85
CA MET A 52 -71.72 41.82 -57.15
C MET A 52 -70.41 42.56 -57.42
N PHE A 53 -69.31 41.88 -57.09
CA PHE A 53 -68.29 41.59 -58.09
C PHE A 53 -67.80 40.14 -57.98
N SER A 54 -67.58 39.49 -59.13
CA SER A 54 -66.86 38.20 -59.31
C SER A 54 -67.34 36.96 -58.54
N ALA A 55 -68.06 36.05 -59.23
CA ALA A 55 -68.31 34.69 -58.76
C ALA A 55 -67.03 33.82 -58.61
N ASN A 56 -65.90 34.23 -59.21
CA ASN A 56 -64.60 33.57 -59.02
C ASN A 56 -64.00 33.79 -57.61
N ALA A 57 -64.56 34.66 -56.78
CA ALA A 57 -64.11 34.79 -55.39
C ALA A 57 -64.55 33.59 -54.52
N ASN A 58 -65.79 33.13 -54.67
CA ASN A 58 -66.39 32.15 -53.76
C ASN A 58 -65.87 30.72 -53.96
N SER A 59 -65.60 30.32 -55.20
CA SER A 59 -64.96 29.03 -55.51
C SER A 59 -63.55 28.94 -54.91
N ASN A 60 -62.76 30.01 -55.06
CA ASN A 60 -61.44 30.13 -54.45
C ASN A 60 -61.51 30.16 -52.91
N PHE A 61 -62.50 30.82 -52.31
CA PHE A 61 -62.68 30.81 -50.86
C PHE A 61 -62.97 29.41 -50.31
N ALA A 62 -63.83 28.65 -50.98
CA ALA A 62 -64.14 27.27 -50.59
C ALA A 62 -62.93 26.33 -50.72
N SER A 63 -62.13 26.44 -51.79
CA SER A 63 -60.91 25.64 -51.95
C SER A 63 -59.81 26.03 -50.95
N VAL A 64 -59.65 27.32 -50.62
CA VAL A 64 -58.74 27.78 -49.57
C VAL A 64 -59.15 27.26 -48.19
N GLN A 65 -60.44 27.32 -47.85
CA GLN A 65 -60.94 26.78 -46.58
C GLN A 65 -60.67 25.27 -46.46
N PHE A 66 -60.93 24.49 -47.52
CA PHE A 66 -60.62 23.05 -47.55
C PHE A 66 -59.12 22.78 -47.32
N VAL A 67 -58.22 23.53 -47.96
CA VAL A 67 -56.76 23.41 -47.77
C VAL A 67 -56.36 23.75 -46.33
N VAL A 68 -56.97 24.77 -45.72
CA VAL A 68 -56.75 25.16 -44.32
C VAL A 68 -57.22 24.05 -43.36
N ASP A 69 -58.38 23.44 -43.60
CA ASP A 69 -58.92 22.39 -42.74
C ASP A 69 -58.10 21.10 -42.83
N VAL A 70 -57.63 20.72 -44.03
CA VAL A 70 -56.68 19.61 -44.21
C VAL A 70 -55.35 19.90 -43.51
N ALA A 71 -54.81 21.12 -43.63
CA ALA A 71 -53.58 21.50 -42.94
C ALA A 71 -53.73 21.49 -41.40
N ASN A 72 -54.90 21.89 -40.88
CA ASN A 72 -55.22 21.82 -39.45
C ASN A 72 -55.38 20.37 -38.96
N ALA A 73 -56.00 19.50 -39.76
CA ALA A 73 -56.11 18.06 -39.46
C ALA A 73 -54.73 17.39 -39.40
N LEU A 74 -53.90 17.57 -40.44
CA LEU A 74 -52.52 17.06 -40.48
C LEU A 74 -51.67 17.58 -39.32
N ARG A 75 -51.78 18.87 -38.98
CA ARG A 75 -51.09 19.45 -37.81
C ARG A 75 -51.55 18.84 -36.49
N LYS A 76 -52.84 18.55 -36.35
CA LYS A 76 -53.41 17.88 -35.16
C LYS A 76 -52.89 16.44 -35.04
N GLU A 77 -52.91 15.68 -36.13
CA GLU A 77 -52.41 14.29 -36.18
C GLU A 77 -50.90 14.22 -35.90
N PHE A 78 -50.10 15.10 -36.53
CA PHE A 78 -48.67 15.21 -36.26
C PHE A 78 -48.38 15.53 -34.79
N ASN A 79 -49.11 16.49 -34.19
CA ASN A 79 -48.97 16.82 -32.77
C ASN A 79 -49.32 15.63 -31.86
N VAL A 80 -50.36 14.85 -32.19
CA VAL A 80 -50.73 13.64 -31.44
C VAL A 80 -49.65 12.57 -31.55
N GLY A 81 -49.13 12.32 -32.77
CA GLY A 81 -48.01 11.40 -33.00
C GLY A 81 -46.75 11.82 -32.24
N PHE A 82 -46.41 13.10 -32.24
CA PHE A 82 -45.27 13.64 -31.49
C PHE A 82 -45.43 13.46 -29.98
N GLN A 83 -46.63 13.72 -29.42
CA GLN A 83 -46.91 13.50 -28.00
C GLN A 83 -46.86 12.00 -27.62
N ALA A 84 -47.34 11.10 -28.49
CA ALA A 84 -47.21 9.66 -28.29
C ALA A 84 -45.74 9.21 -28.30
N MET A 85 -44.94 9.68 -29.25
CA MET A 85 -43.50 9.39 -29.31
C MET A 85 -42.74 9.95 -28.10
N GLN A 86 -43.05 11.18 -27.68
CA GLN A 86 -42.48 11.79 -26.47
C GLN A 86 -42.81 10.97 -25.21
N THR A 87 -44.03 10.42 -25.13
CA THR A 87 -44.45 9.53 -24.05
C THR A 87 -43.67 8.20 -24.07
N GLN A 88 -43.48 7.60 -25.25
CA GLN A 88 -42.67 6.38 -25.41
C GLN A 88 -41.21 6.60 -24.99
N VAL A 89 -40.58 7.70 -25.43
CA VAL A 89 -39.20 8.05 -25.05
C VAL A 89 -39.08 8.25 -23.53
N ASN A 90 -40.02 8.95 -22.89
CA ASN A 90 -40.04 9.12 -21.44
C ASN A 90 -40.19 7.77 -20.71
N ASN A 91 -41.03 6.86 -21.20
CA ASN A 91 -41.21 5.53 -20.62
C ASN A 91 -39.94 4.69 -20.71
N VAL A 92 -39.27 4.68 -21.88
CA VAL A 92 -37.98 3.97 -22.07
C VAL A 92 -36.89 4.57 -21.17
N PHE A 93 -36.81 5.90 -21.04
CA PHE A 93 -35.86 6.56 -20.13
C PHE A 93 -36.11 6.16 -18.66
N ASN A 94 -37.37 6.16 -18.21
CA ASN A 94 -37.73 5.78 -16.85
C ASN A 94 -37.45 4.29 -16.57
N GLN A 95 -37.70 3.40 -17.53
CA GLN A 95 -37.35 1.98 -17.45
C GLN A 95 -35.83 1.78 -17.37
N LEU A 96 -35.06 2.43 -18.24
CA LEU A 96 -33.60 2.35 -18.25
C LEU A 96 -33.00 2.88 -16.94
N SER A 97 -33.47 4.03 -16.45
CA SER A 97 -33.05 4.61 -15.17
C SER A 97 -33.33 3.67 -13.99
N THR A 98 -34.50 3.03 -13.97
CA THR A 98 -34.87 2.02 -12.97
C THR A 98 -33.96 0.79 -13.04
N ASN A 99 -33.74 0.25 -14.24
CA ASN A 99 -32.92 -0.95 -14.46
C ASN A 99 -31.45 -0.71 -14.08
N VAL A 100 -30.87 0.43 -14.46
CA VAL A 100 -29.50 0.82 -14.09
C VAL A 100 -29.39 1.02 -12.57
N SER A 101 -30.37 1.67 -11.93
CA SER A 101 -30.40 1.85 -10.48
C SER A 101 -30.48 0.51 -9.72
N ALA A 102 -31.26 -0.45 -10.23
CA ALA A 102 -31.35 -1.80 -9.70
C ALA A 102 -30.01 -2.56 -9.86
N GLN A 103 -29.41 -2.55 -11.05
CA GLN A 103 -28.11 -3.18 -11.31
C GLN A 103 -26.99 -2.61 -10.42
N ILE A 104 -26.90 -1.28 -10.28
CA ILE A 104 -25.96 -0.62 -9.37
C ILE A 104 -26.20 -1.06 -7.92
N THR A 105 -27.46 -1.23 -7.50
CA THR A 105 -27.80 -1.71 -6.16
C THR A 105 -27.35 -3.15 -5.94
N SER A 106 -27.61 -4.05 -6.90
CA SER A 106 -27.17 -5.46 -6.84
C SER A 106 -25.64 -5.59 -6.82
N ILE A 107 -24.92 -4.85 -7.68
CA ILE A 107 -23.45 -4.86 -7.72
C ILE A 107 -22.86 -4.37 -6.38
N ASN A 108 -23.41 -3.31 -5.80
CA ASN A 108 -22.97 -2.81 -4.49
C ASN A 108 -23.29 -3.79 -3.34
N GLN A 109 -24.37 -4.56 -3.43
CA GLN A 109 -24.72 -5.60 -2.46
C GLN A 109 -23.78 -6.81 -2.57
N GLU A 110 -23.48 -7.27 -3.79
CA GLU A 110 -22.55 -8.36 -4.04
C GLU A 110 -21.12 -8.00 -3.63
N LEU A 111 -20.63 -6.83 -4.04
CA LEU A 111 -19.32 -6.33 -3.62
C LEU A 111 -19.20 -6.23 -2.10
N LYS A 112 -20.27 -5.85 -1.39
CA LYS A 112 -20.28 -5.84 0.08
C LYS A 112 -20.32 -7.25 0.67
N ARG A 113 -21.13 -8.16 0.11
CA ARG A 113 -21.21 -9.58 0.53
C ARG A 113 -19.82 -10.22 0.52
N ASP A 114 -18.99 -9.89 -0.46
CA ASP A 114 -17.70 -10.54 -0.67
C ASP A 114 -16.55 -9.82 0.07
N LEU A 115 -16.57 -8.49 0.17
CA LEU A 115 -15.50 -7.73 0.85
C LEU A 115 -15.52 -7.82 2.38
N GLU A 116 -16.70 -7.82 3.03
CA GLU A 116 -16.74 -7.86 4.50
C GLU A 116 -16.16 -9.16 5.12
N PRO A 117 -16.50 -10.39 4.66
CA PRO A 117 -15.90 -11.60 5.22
C PRO A 117 -14.40 -11.72 4.91
N LEU A 118 -13.90 -11.16 3.80
CA LEU A 118 -12.46 -11.10 3.52
C LEU A 118 -11.73 -10.18 4.51
N LYS A 119 -12.30 -9.02 4.87
CA LYS A 119 -11.76 -8.15 5.93
C LYS A 119 -11.77 -8.85 7.28
N GLU A 120 -12.85 -9.54 7.61
CA GLU A 120 -12.97 -10.29 8.87
C GLU A 120 -11.94 -11.43 8.94
N GLN A 121 -11.75 -12.18 7.86
CA GLN A 121 -10.69 -13.20 7.76
C GLN A 121 -9.29 -12.59 7.98
N ILE A 122 -8.97 -11.47 7.32
CA ILE A 122 -7.68 -10.78 7.47
C ILE A 122 -7.48 -10.28 8.92
N ASN A 123 -8.50 -9.68 9.52
CA ASN A 123 -8.45 -9.18 10.89
C ASN A 123 -8.32 -10.30 11.93
N ASN A 124 -8.81 -11.50 11.61
CA ASN A 124 -8.75 -12.69 12.47
C ASN A 124 -7.50 -13.57 12.20
N LEU A 125 -6.57 -13.15 11.33
CA LEU A 125 -5.29 -13.86 11.16
C LEU A 125 -4.47 -13.75 12.46
N PRO A 126 -3.89 -14.86 12.96
CA PRO A 126 -3.10 -14.85 14.18
C PRO A 126 -1.78 -14.12 13.97
N ILE A 127 -1.70 -12.85 14.38
CA ILE A 127 -0.45 -12.10 14.48
C ILE A 127 0.43 -12.78 15.54
N ARG A 128 1.47 -13.47 15.09
CA ARG A 128 2.47 -14.07 15.97
C ARG A 128 3.49 -13.01 16.38
N SER A 129 3.39 -12.52 17.61
CA SER A 129 4.42 -11.65 18.19
C SER A 129 5.59 -12.45 18.77
N HIS A 130 6.77 -11.85 18.70
CA HIS A 130 8.04 -12.40 19.15
C HIS A 130 8.74 -11.47 20.12
N HIS A 131 9.49 -12.06 21.05
CA HIS A 131 10.19 -11.37 22.13
C HIS A 131 11.64 -11.84 22.24
N ILE A 132 12.52 -10.99 22.79
CA ILE A 132 13.91 -11.35 23.07
C ILE A 132 13.93 -12.53 24.06
N GLY A 133 14.66 -13.59 23.70
CA GLY A 133 14.71 -14.86 24.44
C GLY A 133 13.82 -15.98 23.88
N ASP A 134 12.91 -15.69 22.96
CA ASP A 134 12.10 -16.73 22.28
C ASP A 134 12.99 -17.75 21.54
N ARG A 135 12.66 -19.04 21.63
CA ARG A 135 13.24 -20.08 20.76
C ARG A 135 12.40 -20.26 19.51
N ILE A 136 12.97 -19.95 18.35
CA ILE A 136 12.38 -20.21 17.04
C ILE A 136 13.45 -20.66 16.05
N GLU A 137 13.08 -21.53 15.13
CA GLU A 137 13.89 -21.84 13.92
C GLU A 137 15.35 -22.24 14.20
N GLY A 138 15.56 -22.99 15.29
CA GLY A 138 16.88 -23.47 15.72
C GLY A 138 17.74 -22.45 16.47
N GLY A 139 17.24 -21.22 16.68
CA GLY A 139 17.94 -20.12 17.34
C GLY A 139 17.23 -19.54 18.57
N VAL A 140 17.82 -18.47 19.09
CA VAL A 140 17.26 -17.60 20.14
C VAL A 140 17.12 -16.16 19.63
N VAL A 141 15.94 -15.57 19.79
CA VAL A 141 15.65 -14.20 19.35
C VAL A 141 16.45 -13.20 20.18
N PHE A 142 17.24 -12.34 19.52
CA PHE A 142 17.99 -11.25 20.18
C PHE A 142 17.59 -9.86 19.68
N PHE A 143 16.92 -9.76 18.54
CA PHE A 143 16.37 -8.52 18.00
C PHE A 143 15.01 -8.80 17.34
N VAL A 144 14.07 -7.86 17.51
CA VAL A 144 12.74 -7.89 16.90
C VAL A 144 12.43 -6.49 16.36
N ASP A 145 11.76 -6.40 15.22
CA ASP A 145 11.37 -5.13 14.62
C ASP A 145 10.12 -4.50 15.27
N ALA A 146 9.71 -3.33 14.79
CA ALA A 146 8.55 -2.59 15.30
C ALA A 146 7.18 -3.25 14.98
N SER A 147 7.14 -4.30 14.15
CA SER A 147 5.92 -5.10 13.89
C SER A 147 5.73 -6.22 14.92
N LEU A 148 6.77 -6.52 15.71
CA LEU A 148 6.92 -7.68 16.59
C LEU A 148 6.84 -9.05 15.89
N GLN A 149 6.76 -9.12 14.56
CA GLN A 149 6.62 -10.38 13.81
C GLN A 149 7.94 -10.90 13.25
N HIS A 150 8.89 -10.01 12.95
CA HIS A 150 10.15 -10.32 12.26
C HIS A 150 11.35 -9.83 13.07
N GLY A 151 12.53 -10.38 12.80
CA GLY A 151 13.73 -9.98 13.54
C GLY A 151 14.99 -10.76 13.21
N LEU A 152 15.85 -10.94 14.22
CA LEU A 152 17.07 -11.73 14.14
C LEU A 152 17.14 -12.74 15.29
N VAL A 153 17.40 -14.00 14.93
CA VAL A 153 17.83 -15.05 15.85
C VAL A 153 19.34 -15.24 15.78
N ALA A 154 19.95 -15.64 16.89
CA ALA A 154 21.30 -16.16 16.96
C ALA A 154 21.30 -17.68 17.09
N SER A 155 22.39 -18.33 16.69
CA SER A 155 22.63 -19.74 17.00
C SER A 155 22.56 -19.98 18.51
N LEU A 156 22.08 -21.15 18.93
CA LEU A 156 21.95 -21.46 20.36
C LEU A 156 23.29 -21.68 21.06
N ASP A 157 24.30 -22.08 20.29
CA ASP A 157 25.69 -22.28 20.71
C ASP A 157 26.62 -21.58 19.71
N ASP A 158 27.92 -21.53 20.01
CA ASP A 158 28.92 -20.97 19.11
C ASP A 158 29.16 -21.91 17.92
N VAL A 159 29.19 -21.38 16.70
CA VAL A 159 29.39 -22.16 15.48
C VAL A 159 30.87 -22.59 15.33
N HIS A 160 31.79 -21.79 15.89
CA HIS A 160 33.19 -22.15 16.01
C HIS A 160 33.86 -21.37 17.15
N GLU A 161 34.71 -22.04 17.92
CA GLU A 161 35.42 -21.48 19.09
C GLU A 161 36.62 -20.58 18.73
N GLY A 162 37.06 -20.59 17.46
CA GLY A 162 38.13 -19.71 16.98
C GLY A 162 38.54 -20.02 15.54
N ILE A 163 38.30 -19.11 14.60
CA ILE A 163 38.78 -19.21 13.21
C ILE A 163 39.23 -17.84 12.69
N GLU A 164 40.03 -17.83 11.63
CA GLU A 164 40.39 -16.62 10.89
C GLU A 164 39.16 -15.98 10.21
N TRP A 165 39.19 -14.66 10.07
CA TRP A 165 38.18 -13.92 9.29
C TRP A 165 38.39 -14.09 7.78
N ARG A 166 39.66 -14.25 7.36
CA ARG A 166 40.09 -14.49 5.98
C ARG A 166 40.17 -15.99 5.64
N ASN A 167 40.14 -16.33 4.36
CA ASN A 167 40.28 -17.69 3.84
C ASN A 167 41.77 -18.11 3.65
N GLY A 168 42.49 -18.29 4.76
CA GLY A 168 43.89 -18.73 4.74
C GLY A 168 44.88 -17.63 4.35
N GLU A 169 46.07 -18.01 3.88
CA GLU A 169 47.18 -17.09 3.59
C GLU A 169 47.05 -16.36 2.24
N SER A 170 45.90 -15.71 2.02
CA SER A 170 45.52 -15.06 0.76
C SER A 170 46.19 -13.70 0.51
N GLY A 171 47.07 -13.25 1.40
CA GLY A 171 47.53 -11.86 1.49
C GLY A 171 46.44 -10.88 1.95
N ASP A 172 46.83 -9.62 2.15
CA ASP A 172 45.93 -8.58 2.65
C ASP A 172 45.09 -7.98 1.53
N ARG A 173 43.76 -7.96 1.70
CA ARG A 173 42.83 -7.50 0.67
C ARG A 173 41.56 -6.88 1.25
N LEU A 174 41.07 -5.84 0.56
CA LEU A 174 39.85 -5.12 0.91
C LEU A 174 38.64 -5.76 0.21
N ILE A 175 37.71 -6.31 0.99
CA ILE A 175 36.48 -6.94 0.51
C ILE A 175 35.40 -5.89 0.21
N ASN A 176 35.46 -4.72 0.84
CA ASN A 176 34.40 -3.72 0.95
C ASN A 176 33.16 -4.23 1.72
N ALA A 177 33.36 -5.16 2.66
CA ALA A 177 32.30 -5.69 3.53
C ALA A 177 32.00 -4.74 4.71
N ALA A 178 31.86 -3.43 4.42
CA ALA A 178 31.83 -2.36 5.42
C ALA A 178 30.41 -2.01 5.95
N GLY A 179 29.41 -2.87 5.73
CA GLY A 179 28.04 -2.64 6.20
C GLY A 179 27.98 -2.73 7.74
N LEU A 180 27.68 -1.61 8.41
CA LEU A 180 27.68 -1.53 9.89
C LEU A 180 26.35 -1.89 10.56
N GLY A 181 25.22 -1.60 9.89
CA GLY A 181 23.90 -1.55 10.53
C GLY A 181 23.16 -2.87 10.66
N VAL A 182 22.04 -2.86 11.38
CA VAL A 182 21.08 -3.96 11.42
C VAL A 182 20.58 -4.29 10.01
N GLY A 183 20.58 -5.59 9.66
CA GLY A 183 20.25 -6.13 8.34
C GLY A 183 21.44 -6.25 7.38
N ALA A 184 22.62 -5.71 7.72
CA ALA A 184 23.77 -5.64 6.81
C ALA A 184 24.65 -6.90 6.81
N GLY A 185 24.70 -7.68 7.90
CA GLY A 185 25.64 -8.79 8.04
C GLY A 185 25.49 -9.87 6.98
N GLU A 186 24.26 -10.09 6.50
CA GLU A 186 23.92 -11.02 5.42
C GLU A 186 24.61 -10.66 4.10
N THR A 187 24.64 -9.37 3.77
CA THR A 187 25.26 -8.86 2.54
C THR A 187 26.78 -8.78 2.68
N ASN A 188 27.31 -8.38 3.83
CA ASN A 188 28.74 -8.48 4.13
C ASN A 188 29.23 -9.94 3.98
N THR A 189 28.53 -10.89 4.62
CA THR A 189 28.86 -12.33 4.57
C THR A 189 28.92 -12.84 3.13
N ARG A 190 27.94 -12.50 2.29
CA ARG A 190 27.98 -12.81 0.85
C ARG A 190 29.17 -12.19 0.13
N LEU A 191 29.51 -10.93 0.40
CA LEU A 191 30.66 -10.26 -0.23
C LEU A 191 31.99 -10.91 0.17
N ILE A 192 32.15 -11.29 1.43
CA ILE A 192 33.32 -12.03 1.93
C ILE A 192 33.42 -13.38 1.21
N ILE A 193 32.35 -14.18 1.18
CA ILE A 193 32.36 -15.51 0.56
C ILE A 193 32.63 -15.43 -0.94
N ALA A 194 31.90 -14.57 -1.66
CA ALA A 194 32.03 -14.41 -3.11
C ALA A 194 33.43 -13.99 -3.55
N GLN A 195 34.17 -13.28 -2.69
CA GLN A 195 35.52 -12.82 -3.00
C GLN A 195 36.62 -13.75 -2.48
N GLN A 196 36.47 -14.38 -1.32
CA GLN A 196 37.55 -15.16 -0.68
C GLN A 196 37.57 -16.65 -1.06
N THR A 197 36.47 -17.22 -1.55
CA THR A 197 36.40 -18.66 -1.91
C THR A 197 37.41 -19.04 -3.01
N VAL A 198 37.86 -18.08 -3.83
CA VAL A 198 38.87 -18.28 -4.87
C VAL A 198 40.29 -18.49 -4.32
N ASP A 199 40.58 -18.02 -3.10
CA ASP A 199 41.94 -18.02 -2.53
C ASP A 199 42.36 -19.42 -2.08
N GLN A 200 41.45 -20.14 -1.43
CA GLN A 200 41.62 -21.52 -1.00
C GLN A 200 40.25 -22.22 -1.10
N GLN A 201 40.05 -23.02 -2.15
CA GLN A 201 38.72 -23.54 -2.49
C GLN A 201 38.12 -24.48 -1.43
N ASP A 202 38.98 -25.28 -0.76
CA ASP A 202 38.63 -26.15 0.36
C ASP A 202 38.82 -25.48 1.74
N GLY A 203 39.11 -24.18 1.77
CA GLY A 203 39.39 -23.43 3.00
C GLY A 203 38.14 -23.11 3.81
N GLN A 204 38.31 -22.81 5.09
CA GLN A 204 37.22 -22.47 6.03
C GLN A 204 37.57 -21.16 6.75
N TYR A 205 36.58 -20.29 6.93
CA TYR A 205 36.73 -18.93 7.46
C TYR A 205 35.41 -18.44 8.05
N ALA A 206 35.45 -17.40 8.88
CA ALA A 206 34.32 -16.95 9.71
C ALA A 206 32.99 -16.76 8.94
N ALA A 207 33.04 -16.16 7.75
CA ALA A 207 31.84 -15.93 6.95
C ALA A 207 31.27 -17.24 6.36
N LEU A 208 32.11 -18.12 5.84
CA LEU A 208 31.68 -19.38 5.20
C LEU A 208 31.11 -20.37 6.22
N LEU A 209 31.72 -20.51 7.40
CA LEU A 209 31.17 -21.33 8.48
C LEU A 209 29.82 -20.80 8.97
N ALA A 210 29.65 -19.47 9.08
CA ALA A 210 28.37 -18.88 9.46
C ALA A 210 27.29 -19.08 8.38
N ALA A 211 27.65 -19.09 7.09
CA ALA A 211 26.71 -19.30 5.99
C ALA A 211 26.32 -20.78 5.78
N ASN A 212 27.26 -21.70 6.02
CA ASN A 212 27.04 -23.15 5.92
C ASN A 212 26.39 -23.76 7.18
N TYR A 213 26.23 -22.98 8.26
CA TYR A 213 25.55 -23.43 9.46
C TYR A 213 24.08 -23.76 9.17
N GLN A 214 23.62 -24.92 9.65
CA GLN A 214 22.27 -25.42 9.46
C GLN A 214 21.85 -26.28 10.67
N VAL A 215 20.69 -25.97 11.24
CA VAL A 215 20.16 -26.65 12.44
C VAL A 215 18.67 -26.92 12.36
N THR A 216 18.21 -27.92 13.11
CA THR A 216 16.78 -28.21 13.28
C THR A 216 16.13 -27.23 14.27
N ALA A 217 14.81 -27.26 14.44
CA ALA A 217 14.11 -26.37 15.38
C ALA A 217 14.61 -26.49 16.83
N GLN A 218 15.19 -27.65 17.16
CA GLN A 218 15.73 -28.01 18.46
C GLN A 218 17.17 -27.50 18.68
N GLY A 219 17.86 -27.04 17.63
CA GLY A 219 19.27 -26.64 17.64
C GLY A 219 20.24 -27.75 17.26
N ALA A 220 19.76 -28.95 16.88
CA ALA A 220 20.61 -30.06 16.48
C ALA A 220 21.21 -29.83 15.08
N SER A 221 22.44 -30.30 14.85
CA SER A 221 23.11 -30.19 13.54
C SER A 221 22.37 -30.97 12.46
N CYS A 222 22.16 -30.35 11.30
CA CYS A 222 21.37 -30.92 10.22
C CYS A 222 22.15 -31.91 9.34
N SER A 223 21.57 -33.10 9.14
CA SER A 223 22.04 -34.08 8.15
C SER A 223 21.34 -33.89 6.80
N ALA A 224 22.04 -34.12 5.69
CA ALA A 224 21.50 -33.93 4.35
C ALA A 224 20.44 -34.99 3.91
N LEU A 225 20.08 -35.94 4.78
CA LEU A 225 19.27 -37.13 4.44
C LEU A 225 18.13 -37.42 5.43
N SER A 226 17.96 -36.64 6.50
CA SER A 226 16.90 -36.84 7.50
C SER A 226 15.53 -36.37 6.97
N ASN A 227 14.82 -37.27 6.29
CA ASN A 227 13.52 -37.09 5.64
C ASN A 227 12.31 -36.84 6.58
N HIS A 228 12.55 -36.24 7.75
CA HIS A 228 11.55 -36.10 8.82
C HIS A 228 11.71 -34.86 9.71
N GLU A 229 12.73 -34.02 9.49
CA GLU A 229 12.99 -32.83 10.33
C GLU A 229 13.40 -31.63 9.47
N LEU A 230 12.83 -30.46 9.74
CA LEU A 230 13.07 -29.24 8.95
C LEU A 230 14.37 -28.56 9.38
N CYS A 231 15.24 -28.31 8.40
CA CYS A 231 16.53 -27.65 8.59
C CYS A 231 16.47 -26.16 8.24
N TYR A 232 16.81 -25.33 9.22
CA TYR A 232 16.92 -23.89 9.08
C TYR A 232 18.36 -23.54 8.68
N GLY A 233 18.53 -23.28 7.38
CA GLY A 233 19.72 -22.65 6.79
C GLY A 233 19.50 -21.15 6.53
N GLY A 234 20.45 -20.51 5.83
CA GLY A 234 20.39 -19.07 5.55
C GLY A 234 20.91 -18.21 6.70
N TRP A 235 21.81 -18.77 7.51
CA TRP A 235 22.55 -18.06 8.55
C TRP A 235 23.67 -17.20 7.96
N PHE A 236 24.20 -16.26 8.72
CA PHE A 236 25.27 -15.35 8.31
C PHE A 236 26.05 -14.79 9.50
N LEU A 237 27.22 -14.20 9.22
CA LEU A 237 28.08 -13.57 10.23
C LEU A 237 27.58 -12.13 10.50
N PRO A 238 27.30 -11.74 11.76
CA PRO A 238 26.62 -10.48 12.09
C PRO A 238 27.45 -9.23 11.74
N SER A 239 26.79 -8.16 11.29
CA SER A 239 27.41 -6.82 11.24
C SER A 239 27.75 -6.30 12.64
N LEU A 240 28.51 -5.21 12.73
CA LEU A 240 29.00 -4.72 14.01
C LEU A 240 27.86 -4.32 14.97
N GLN A 241 26.80 -3.72 14.43
CA GLN A 241 25.61 -3.37 15.22
C GLN A 241 24.78 -4.61 15.57
N GLU A 242 24.67 -5.60 14.68
CA GLU A 242 23.98 -6.86 14.97
C GLU A 242 24.69 -7.65 16.08
N LEU A 243 26.02 -7.72 16.04
CA LEU A 243 26.83 -8.38 17.07
C LEU A 243 26.75 -7.64 18.42
N SER A 244 26.76 -6.31 18.41
CA SER A 244 26.57 -5.50 19.62
C SER A 244 25.21 -5.75 20.28
N LEU A 245 24.13 -5.83 19.49
CA LEU A 245 22.79 -6.18 19.98
C LEU A 245 22.73 -7.62 20.52
N LEU A 246 23.32 -8.57 19.80
CA LEU A 246 23.42 -9.98 20.20
C LEU A 246 24.11 -10.12 21.55
N LEU A 247 25.32 -9.57 21.69
CA LEU A 247 26.10 -9.66 22.92
C LEU A 247 25.42 -8.89 24.07
N THR A 248 24.71 -7.80 23.81
CA THR A 248 23.97 -7.07 24.85
C THR A 248 22.79 -7.89 25.37
N ASN A 249 21.96 -8.41 24.46
CA ASN A 249 20.67 -9.00 24.82
C ASN A 249 20.83 -10.46 25.29
N LEU A 250 21.75 -11.23 24.70
CA LEU A 250 21.99 -12.63 25.11
C LEU A 250 22.84 -12.76 26.39
N LYS A 251 23.46 -11.69 26.88
CA LYS A 251 24.01 -11.66 28.26
C LYS A 251 22.93 -11.69 29.35
N GLN A 252 21.65 -11.50 28.99
CA GLN A 252 20.52 -11.42 29.92
C GLN A 252 19.50 -12.54 29.74
N THR A 253 19.58 -13.34 28.67
CA THR A 253 18.67 -14.48 28.45
C THR A 253 19.09 -15.70 29.27
N PRO A 254 18.14 -16.50 29.80
CA PRO A 254 18.41 -17.84 30.33
C PRO A 254 18.39 -18.94 29.23
N VAL A 255 18.28 -18.56 27.95
CA VAL A 255 18.03 -19.47 26.82
C VAL A 255 19.21 -19.53 25.85
N GLY A 256 19.81 -20.72 25.70
CA GLY A 256 21.00 -20.96 24.88
C GLY A 256 22.31 -20.70 25.63
N HIS A 257 23.44 -21.00 25.01
CA HIS A 257 24.77 -20.71 25.56
C HIS A 257 25.03 -19.20 25.55
N ARG A 258 25.40 -18.66 26.72
CA ARG A 258 25.81 -17.27 26.90
C ARG A 258 27.06 -16.97 26.05
N PRO A 259 27.07 -15.93 25.18
CA PRO A 259 28.28 -15.61 24.42
C PRO A 259 29.42 -15.12 25.32
N GLU A 260 30.57 -15.81 25.28
CA GLU A 260 31.76 -15.53 26.07
C GLU A 260 33.05 -15.59 25.24
N GLY A 261 33.87 -14.54 25.33
CA GLY A 261 35.09 -14.32 24.54
C GLY A 261 34.89 -13.35 23.37
N THR A 262 35.85 -13.34 22.44
CA THR A 262 35.90 -12.40 21.31
C THR A 262 35.29 -12.99 20.04
N TYR A 263 34.27 -12.32 19.50
CA TYR A 263 33.48 -12.75 18.35
C TYR A 263 33.76 -11.89 17.12
N TRP A 264 33.86 -12.52 15.95
CA TRP A 264 34.00 -11.83 14.67
C TRP A 264 32.71 -11.16 14.21
N SER A 265 32.83 -9.96 13.66
CA SER A 265 31.81 -9.36 12.81
C SER A 265 32.13 -9.59 11.33
N SER A 266 31.10 -9.58 10.48
CA SER A 266 31.27 -9.46 9.03
C SER A 266 31.61 -8.04 8.57
N THR A 267 31.55 -7.03 9.46
CA THR A 267 32.00 -5.67 9.15
C THR A 267 33.53 -5.62 9.07
N GLU A 268 34.05 -5.44 7.86
CA GLU A 268 35.46 -5.20 7.60
C GLU A 268 35.92 -3.81 8.05
N GLY A 269 37.17 -3.68 8.51
CA GLY A 269 37.76 -2.40 8.91
C GLY A 269 38.70 -1.80 7.86
N ASN A 270 39.63 -2.60 7.33
CA ASN A 270 40.55 -2.21 6.25
C ASN A 270 41.06 -3.47 5.50
N PHE A 271 42.21 -3.41 4.83
CA PHE A 271 42.76 -4.52 4.04
C PHE A 271 43.36 -5.65 4.89
N THR A 272 44.04 -5.34 6.01
CA THR A 272 44.57 -6.33 6.98
C THR A 272 43.58 -6.69 8.08
N GLN A 273 42.69 -5.78 8.48
CA GLN A 273 41.92 -5.88 9.73
C GLN A 273 40.39 -5.92 9.53
N SER A 274 39.72 -6.60 10.46
CA SER A 274 38.26 -6.68 10.57
C SER A 274 37.80 -6.34 11.99
N TRP A 275 36.52 -6.03 12.16
CA TRP A 275 35.96 -5.69 13.47
C TRP A 275 35.48 -6.93 14.23
N ALA A 276 35.68 -6.90 15.55
CA ALA A 276 35.24 -7.90 16.51
C ALA A 276 34.67 -7.23 17.77
N LEU A 277 33.92 -7.97 18.59
CA LEU A 277 33.55 -7.54 19.95
C LEU A 277 33.91 -8.64 20.95
N ASP A 278 34.46 -8.25 22.10
CA ASP A 278 34.61 -9.15 23.25
C ASP A 278 33.40 -9.09 24.18
N SER A 279 32.98 -10.24 24.72
CA SER A 279 31.84 -10.34 25.64
C SER A 279 32.04 -9.52 26.93
N ASN A 280 33.26 -9.20 27.32
CA ASN A 280 33.58 -8.50 28.57
C ASN A 280 33.93 -7.02 28.36
N GLN A 281 33.99 -6.55 27.11
CA GLN A 281 34.33 -5.18 26.75
C GLN A 281 33.11 -4.45 26.16
N ALA A 282 33.11 -3.12 26.24
CA ALA A 282 32.04 -2.28 25.70
C ALA A 282 32.36 -1.78 24.27
N GLU A 283 33.64 -1.60 23.96
CA GLU A 283 34.13 -1.05 22.70
C GLU A 283 34.45 -2.16 21.67
N PRO A 284 34.25 -1.91 20.37
CA PRO A 284 34.64 -2.84 19.31
C PRO A 284 36.17 -2.86 19.12
N LEU A 285 36.70 -4.06 18.86
CA LEU A 285 38.11 -4.31 18.59
C LEU A 285 38.35 -4.33 17.08
N LEU A 286 39.44 -3.71 16.63
CA LEU A 286 39.93 -3.82 15.25
C LEU A 286 41.11 -4.79 15.22
N LEU A 287 40.87 -6.02 14.77
CA LEU A 287 41.80 -7.14 14.85
C LEU A 287 42.29 -7.55 13.46
N ASP A 288 43.51 -8.08 13.39
CA ASP A 288 44.05 -8.65 12.15
C ASP A 288 43.21 -9.85 11.71
N LYS A 289 42.89 -9.95 10.40
CA LYS A 289 42.02 -11.00 9.85
C LYS A 289 42.58 -12.42 10.07
N ALA A 290 43.87 -12.56 10.33
CA ALA A 290 44.56 -13.82 10.60
C ALA A 290 44.48 -14.29 12.07
N VAL A 291 43.90 -13.53 13.00
CA VAL A 291 43.70 -14.02 14.38
C VAL A 291 42.48 -14.95 14.46
N LEU A 292 42.51 -15.86 15.43
CA LEU A 292 41.36 -16.72 15.72
C LEU A 292 40.31 -15.95 16.54
N GLY A 293 39.08 -15.89 16.04
CA GLY A 293 37.92 -15.31 16.70
C GLY A 293 36.69 -16.20 16.59
N LYS A 294 35.78 -16.11 17.57
CA LYS A 294 34.58 -16.94 17.66
C LYS A 294 33.52 -16.56 16.61
N ILE A 295 32.68 -17.53 16.26
CA ILE A 295 31.50 -17.31 15.42
C ILE A 295 30.23 -17.50 16.25
N ARG A 296 29.39 -16.48 16.29
CA ARG A 296 27.96 -16.64 16.56
C ARG A 296 27.20 -16.27 15.29
N ALA A 297 26.59 -17.26 14.63
CA ALA A 297 25.85 -17.01 13.41
C ALA A 297 24.46 -16.44 13.75
N ILE A 298 23.94 -15.58 12.87
CA ILE A 298 22.61 -15.01 13.00
C ILE A 298 21.78 -15.25 11.74
N ARG A 299 20.46 -15.19 11.86
CA ARG A 299 19.52 -15.42 10.76
C ARG A 299 18.27 -14.57 10.93
N LYS A 300 17.66 -14.16 9.82
CA LYS A 300 16.38 -13.45 9.78
C LYS A 300 15.21 -14.42 9.91
N PHE A 301 14.17 -13.98 10.62
CA PHE A 301 12.85 -14.60 10.69
C PHE A 301 11.79 -13.53 10.41
#